data_AF-A0A5P9PYV9-F1
#
_entry.id   AF-A0A5P9PYV9-F1
#
_cell.length_a   1.000
_cell.length_b   1.000
_cell.length_c   1.000
_cell.angle_alpha   90.00
_cell.angle_beta   90.00
_cell.angle_gamma   90.00
#
_symmetry.space_group_name_H-M   'P 1'
#
loop_
_entity.id
_entity.type
_entity.pdbx_description
1 polymer ?
#
loop_
_entity_poly.entity_id
_entity_poly.type
_entity_poly.pdbx_seq_one_letter_code
_entity_poly.pdbx_strand_id
1 'polypeptide(L)'
;MKFTRRRLVLSGVVVLAVAWFGYLTTLVATEPEPGADSAEQLRGELAVALNERDAAGLADLLDYPQADRENFAQSYVEDLGDAGVHDVRVVLRGEVAVVEAELRDGAPFSYALAVKESAGRWLAGFSPPVP
;
A
#
# COMPACT_ATOMS: atom_id res chain seq x y z
N MET A 1 -49.47 12.27 -19.21
CA MET A 1 -49.01 12.77 -17.89
C MET A 1 -47.90 13.79 -18.11
N LYS A 2 -48.13 15.09 -17.83
CA LYS A 2 -47.11 16.14 -18.02
C LYS A 2 -46.15 16.10 -16.82
N PHE A 3 -44.95 15.54 -17.01
CA PHE A 3 -43.89 15.65 -16.01
C PHE A 3 -43.45 17.11 -15.93
N THR A 4 -43.81 17.80 -14.85
CA THR A 4 -43.34 19.16 -14.57
C THR A 4 -41.81 19.13 -14.51
N ARG A 5 -41.12 20.09 -15.15
CA ARG A 5 -39.64 20.15 -15.25
C ARG A 5 -38.93 19.84 -13.91
N ARG A 6 -39.51 20.28 -12.80
CA ARG A 6 -39.04 20.02 -11.44
C ARG A 6 -38.96 18.52 -11.07
N ARG A 7 -39.94 17.70 -11.49
CA ARG A 7 -39.92 16.24 -11.27
C ARG A 7 -38.85 15.55 -12.11
N LEU A 8 -38.64 16.01 -13.34
CA LEU A 8 -37.59 15.51 -14.23
C LEU A 8 -36.19 15.79 -13.67
N VAL A 9 -35.96 16.99 -13.15
CA VAL A 9 -34.70 17.36 -12.48
C VAL A 9 -34.50 16.55 -11.20
N LEU A 10 -35.53 16.42 -10.37
CA LEU A 10 -35.43 15.61 -9.15
C LEU A 10 -35.11 14.15 -9.45
N SER A 11 -35.79 13.54 -10.42
CA SER A 11 -35.52 12.17 -10.85
C SER A 11 -34.09 12.01 -11.37
N GLY A 12 -33.60 12.97 -12.16
CA GLY A 12 -32.22 12.98 -12.64
C GLY A 12 -31.19 13.04 -11.50
N VAL A 13 -31.41 13.92 -10.52
CA VAL A 13 -30.53 14.06 -9.35
C VAL A 13 -30.52 12.77 -8.51
N VAL A 14 -31.67 12.14 -8.29
CA VAL A 14 -31.76 10.89 -7.53
C VAL A 14 -31.02 9.76 -8.25
N VAL A 15 -31.20 9.61 -9.56
CA VAL A 15 -30.49 8.59 -10.34
C VAL A 15 -28.97 8.82 -10.30
N LEU A 16 -28.53 10.07 -10.44
CA LEU A 16 -27.11 10.42 -10.38
C LEU A 16 -26.53 10.12 -8.99
N ALA A 17 -27.27 10.45 -7.93
CA ALA A 17 -26.85 10.17 -6.55
C ALA A 17 -26.74 8.66 -6.29
N VAL A 18 -27.72 7.86 -6.73
CA VAL A 18 -27.67 6.39 -6.59
C VAL A 18 -26.52 5.80 -7.38
N ALA A 19 -26.27 6.27 -8.61
CA ALA A 19 -25.14 5.82 -9.41
C ALA A 19 -23.79 6.19 -8.76
N TRP A 20 -23.69 7.40 -8.18
CA TRP A 20 -22.52 7.85 -7.44
C TRP A 20 -22.27 7.01 -6.18
N PHE A 21 -23.31 6.74 -5.39
CA PHE A 21 -23.21 5.85 -4.23
C PHE A 21 -22.85 4.43 -4.62
N GLY A 22 -23.40 3.91 -5.72
CA GLY A 22 -23.03 2.61 -6.31
C GLY A 22 -21.57 2.56 -6.74
N TYR A 23 -21.07 3.63 -7.37
CA TYR A 23 -19.67 3.78 -7.74
C TYR A 23 -18.75 3.81 -6.52
N LEU A 24 -19.09 4.56 -5.46
CA LEU A 24 -18.32 4.59 -4.22
C LEU A 24 -18.33 3.24 -3.49
N THR A 25 -19.48 2.56 -3.45
CA THR A 25 -19.58 1.24 -2.79
C THR A 25 -18.83 0.15 -3.54
N THR A 26 -18.78 0.20 -4.87
CA THR A 26 -17.94 -0.72 -5.65
C THR A 26 -16.46 -0.44 -5.43
N LEU A 27 -16.04 0.82 -5.33
CA LEU A 27 -14.65 1.18 -5.05
C LEU A 27 -14.18 0.62 -3.69
N VAL A 28 -15.01 0.74 -2.64
CA VAL A 28 -14.72 0.19 -1.30
C VAL A 28 -14.83 -1.34 -1.27
N ALA A 29 -15.77 -1.93 -2.00
CA ALA A 29 -15.95 -3.39 -2.00
C ALA A 29 -14.86 -4.15 -2.78
N THR A 30 -14.03 -3.43 -3.55
CA THR A 30 -12.95 -4.04 -4.34
C THR A 30 -11.56 -3.74 -3.81
N GLU A 31 -11.42 -3.10 -2.64
CA GLU A 31 -10.12 -2.99 -2.00
C GLU A 31 -9.62 -4.42 -1.70
N PRO A 32 -8.56 -4.88 -2.40
CA PRO A 32 -8.02 -6.21 -2.16
C PRO A 32 -7.54 -6.27 -0.71
N GLU A 33 -7.70 -7.44 -0.09
CA GLU A 33 -7.20 -7.62 1.28
C GLU A 33 -5.69 -7.34 1.31
N PRO A 34 -5.21 -6.53 2.27
CA PRO A 34 -3.81 -6.14 2.34
C PRO A 34 -2.89 -7.36 2.46
N GLY A 35 -1.71 -7.25 1.86
CA GLY A 35 -0.67 -8.26 1.75
C GLY A 35 -0.65 -8.95 0.39
N ALA A 36 0.40 -9.70 0.12
CA ALA A 36 0.58 -10.43 -1.14
C ALA A 36 0.02 -11.86 -1.07
N ASP A 37 -0.26 -12.49 -2.23
CA ASP A 37 -0.74 -13.87 -2.28
C ASP A 37 0.37 -14.90 -1.97
N SER A 38 1.63 -14.49 -2.03
CA SER A 38 2.79 -15.36 -1.74
C SER A 38 4.00 -14.55 -1.25
N ALA A 39 4.95 -15.24 -0.60
CA ALA A 39 6.20 -14.62 -0.18
C ALA A 39 6.98 -14.03 -1.38
N GLU A 40 7.13 -14.78 -2.48
CA GLU A 40 7.79 -14.30 -3.69
C GLU A 40 7.13 -13.04 -4.28
N GLN A 41 5.81 -12.95 -4.21
CA GLN A 41 5.08 -11.76 -4.65
C GLN A 41 5.31 -10.59 -3.69
N LEU A 42 5.24 -10.80 -2.37
CA LEU A 42 5.61 -9.80 -1.37
C LEU A 42 7.00 -9.22 -1.65
N ARG A 43 7.99 -10.08 -1.94
CA ARG A 43 9.35 -9.66 -2.29
C ARG A 43 9.38 -8.76 -3.52
N GLY A 44 8.63 -9.12 -4.57
CA GLY A 44 8.56 -8.36 -5.81
C GLY A 44 7.89 -7.00 -5.62
N GLU A 45 6.71 -7.00 -5.01
CA GLU A 45 5.90 -5.80 -4.77
C GLU A 45 6.60 -4.86 -3.78
N LEU A 46 7.25 -5.39 -2.73
CA LEU A 46 8.03 -4.57 -1.80
C LEU A 46 9.22 -3.91 -2.48
N ALA A 47 9.93 -4.62 -3.35
CA ALA A 47 11.04 -4.04 -4.12
C ALA A 47 10.55 -2.92 -5.06
N VAL A 48 9.40 -3.12 -5.71
CA VAL A 48 8.79 -2.10 -6.58
C VAL A 48 8.39 -0.89 -5.76
N ALA A 49 7.61 -1.08 -4.69
CA ALA A 49 7.11 0.02 -3.87
C ALA A 49 8.24 0.88 -3.28
N LEU A 50 9.33 0.25 -2.82
CA LEU A 50 10.48 0.96 -2.27
C LEU A 50 11.28 1.73 -3.34
N ASN A 51 11.45 1.16 -4.55
CA ASN A 51 12.16 1.86 -5.64
C ASN A 51 11.34 3.02 -6.21
N GLU A 52 10.03 2.80 -6.40
CA GLU A 52 9.13 3.80 -6.97
C GLU A 52 8.63 4.83 -5.95
N ARG A 53 8.93 4.62 -4.67
CA ARG A 53 8.43 5.42 -3.54
C ARG A 53 6.91 5.44 -3.51
N ASP A 54 6.32 4.31 -3.84
CA ASP A 54 4.88 4.11 -3.83
C ASP A 54 4.40 3.86 -2.40
N ALA A 55 3.94 4.93 -1.74
CA ALA A 55 3.40 4.86 -0.39
C ALA A 55 2.16 3.97 -0.30
N ALA A 56 1.30 3.96 -1.32
CA ALA A 56 0.08 3.17 -1.33
C ALA A 56 0.40 1.68 -1.48
N GLY A 57 1.23 1.34 -2.47
CA GLY A 57 1.73 -0.02 -2.66
C GLY A 57 2.53 -0.53 -1.45
N LEU A 58 3.30 0.34 -0.78
CA LEU A 58 3.97 -0.02 0.46
C LEU A 58 2.95 -0.29 1.58
N ALA A 59 1.97 0.59 1.78
CA ALA A 59 0.95 0.46 2.82
C ALA A 59 0.24 -0.90 2.73
N ASP A 60 -0.13 -1.33 1.52
CA ASP A 60 -0.81 -2.60 1.30
C ASP A 60 0.00 -3.82 1.75
N LEU A 61 1.33 -3.72 1.82
CA LEU A 61 2.21 -4.83 2.18
C LEU A 61 2.58 -4.83 3.67
N LEU A 62 2.16 -3.83 4.45
CA LEU A 62 2.60 -3.65 5.83
C LEU A 62 1.76 -4.45 6.84
N ASP A 63 2.47 -5.18 7.68
CA ASP A 63 1.95 -5.64 8.97
C ASP A 63 1.98 -4.48 9.98
N TYR A 64 1.06 -3.53 9.80
CA TYR A 64 0.96 -2.34 10.64
C TYR A 64 -0.51 -2.03 10.97
N PRO A 65 -0.81 -1.44 12.16
CA PRO A 65 -2.17 -1.02 12.50
C PRO A 65 -2.81 -0.16 11.42
N GLN A 66 -4.03 -0.52 11.03
CA GLN A 66 -4.75 0.12 9.92
C GLN A 66 -4.84 1.66 10.05
N ALA A 67 -5.03 2.16 11.27
CA ALA A 67 -5.18 3.60 11.51
C ALA A 67 -3.93 4.43 11.19
N ASP A 68 -2.75 3.82 11.26
CA ASP A 68 -1.46 4.52 11.15
C ASP A 68 -0.64 4.08 9.92
N ARG A 69 -1.12 3.07 9.20
CA ARG A 69 -0.40 2.40 8.11
C ARG A 69 -0.07 3.31 6.94
N GLU A 70 -1.05 4.05 6.42
CA GLU A 70 -0.86 4.97 5.30
C GLU A 70 0.13 6.08 5.66
N ASN A 71 -0.03 6.67 6.85
CA ASN A 71 0.87 7.72 7.34
C ASN A 71 2.30 7.20 7.51
N PHE A 72 2.46 6.00 8.07
CA PHE A 72 3.77 5.37 8.20
C PHE A 72 4.40 5.12 6.83
N ALA A 73 3.66 4.53 5.89
CA ALA A 73 4.17 4.24 4.55
C ALA A 73 4.60 5.52 3.81
N GLN A 74 3.79 6.58 3.91
CA GLN A 74 4.10 7.90 3.35
C GLN A 74 5.39 8.47 3.94
N SER A 75 5.49 8.56 5.27
CA SER A 75 6.70 9.07 5.93
C SER A 75 7.92 8.21 5.60
N TYR A 76 7.75 6.90 5.48
CA TYR A 76 8.86 5.99 5.15
C TYR A 76 9.42 6.24 3.74
N VAL A 77 8.56 6.36 2.72
CA VAL A 77 9.05 6.61 1.35
C VAL A 77 9.61 8.03 1.17
N GLU A 78 9.12 8.99 1.95
CA GLU A 78 9.70 10.34 2.05
C GLU A 78 11.12 10.28 2.64
N ASP A 79 11.32 9.59 3.76
CA ASP A 79 12.63 9.41 4.40
C ASP A 79 13.64 8.71 3.47
N LEU A 80 13.21 7.64 2.77
CA LEU A 80 14.02 7.00 1.72
C LEU A 80 14.41 8.00 0.64
N GLY A 81 13.50 8.92 0.32
CA GLY A 81 13.72 9.90 -0.70
C GLY A 81 14.69 11.01 -0.35
N ASP A 82 14.60 11.50 0.88
CA ASP A 82 15.52 12.48 1.44
C ASP A 82 16.93 11.91 1.57
N ALA A 83 17.04 10.65 2.01
CA ALA A 83 18.29 9.88 2.04
C ALA A 83 18.84 9.56 0.63
N GLY A 84 18.03 9.71 -0.41
CA GLY A 84 18.42 9.43 -1.79
C GLY A 84 18.66 7.96 -2.05
N VAL A 85 17.86 7.09 -1.42
CA VAL A 85 17.92 5.64 -1.61
C VAL A 85 17.52 5.27 -3.05
N HIS A 86 18.28 4.37 -3.66
CA HIS A 86 18.04 3.78 -4.99
C HIS A 86 18.56 2.34 -5.08
N ASP A 87 18.29 1.69 -6.22
CA ASP A 87 18.69 0.31 -6.53
C ASP A 87 18.29 -0.71 -5.45
N VAL A 88 17.08 -0.54 -4.92
CA VAL A 88 16.57 -1.37 -3.83
C VAL A 88 16.34 -2.79 -4.32
N ARG A 89 16.91 -3.76 -3.62
CA ARG A 89 16.74 -5.20 -3.82
C ARG A 89 16.24 -5.84 -2.55
N VAL A 90 15.28 -6.75 -2.70
CA VAL A 90 14.72 -7.52 -1.58
C VAL A 90 15.06 -8.98 -1.76
N VAL A 91 15.71 -9.56 -0.76
CA VAL A 91 16.11 -10.97 -0.70
C VAL A 91 15.37 -11.67 0.44
N LEU A 92 14.61 -12.71 0.12
CA LEU A 92 13.94 -13.52 1.14
C LEU A 92 14.86 -14.60 1.71
N ARG A 93 14.78 -14.79 3.02
CA ARG A 93 15.48 -15.83 3.78
C ARG A 93 14.53 -16.39 4.85
N GLY A 94 13.61 -17.25 4.42
CA GLY A 94 12.54 -17.75 5.29
C GLY A 94 11.59 -16.62 5.70
N GLU A 95 11.37 -16.44 6.99
CA GLU A 95 10.49 -15.40 7.56
C GLU A 95 11.17 -14.02 7.68
N VAL A 96 12.23 -13.79 6.92
CA VAL A 96 12.99 -12.53 6.92
C VAL A 96 13.18 -12.05 5.49
N ALA A 97 12.83 -10.78 5.23
CA ALA A 97 13.19 -10.06 4.02
C ALA A 97 14.39 -9.14 4.32
N VAL A 98 15.51 -9.34 3.62
CA VAL A 98 16.65 -8.43 3.67
C VAL A 98 16.50 -7.43 2.53
N VAL A 99 16.39 -6.16 2.89
CA VAL A 99 16.39 -5.05 1.95
C VAL A 99 17.83 -4.54 1.82
N GLU A 100 18.32 -4.49 0.60
CA GLU A 100 19.65 -3.99 0.22
C GLU A 100 19.45 -2.81 -0.73
N ALA A 101 20.14 -1.70 -0.52
CA ALA A 101 20.02 -0.51 -1.35
C ALA A 101 21.32 0.30 -1.35
N GLU A 102 21.37 1.34 -2.17
CA GLU A 102 22.44 2.33 -2.18
C GLU A 102 21.91 3.72 -1.79
N LEU A 103 22.72 4.48 -1.06
CA LEU A 103 22.46 5.87 -0.68
C LEU A 103 22.99 6.84 -1.75
N ARG A 104 22.62 8.12 -1.63
CA ARG A 104 23.05 9.18 -2.57
C ARG A 104 24.58 9.29 -2.75
N ASP A 105 25.36 8.94 -1.73
CA ASP A 105 26.83 8.95 -1.75
C ASP A 105 27.44 7.65 -2.28
N GLY A 106 26.61 6.71 -2.74
CA GLY A 106 27.00 5.38 -3.19
C GLY A 106 27.31 4.41 -2.04
N ALA A 107 27.05 4.79 -0.78
CA ALA A 107 27.24 3.88 0.34
C ALA A 107 26.16 2.79 0.33
N PRO A 108 26.53 1.51 0.53
CA PRO A 108 25.56 0.44 0.65
C PRO A 108 24.81 0.56 1.98
N PHE A 109 23.51 0.30 1.94
CA PHE A 109 22.63 0.25 3.09
C PHE A 109 21.84 -1.06 3.07
N SER A 110 21.64 -1.68 4.22
CA SER A 110 20.82 -2.88 4.32
C SER A 110 20.14 -3.01 5.67
N TYR A 111 18.94 -3.56 5.68
CA TYR A 111 18.17 -3.84 6.89
C TYR A 111 17.29 -5.07 6.69
N ALA A 112 16.87 -5.68 7.79
CA ALA A 112 16.01 -6.85 7.79
C ALA A 112 14.60 -6.48 8.24
N LEU A 113 13.61 -7.09 7.61
CA LEU A 113 12.21 -7.01 7.92
C LEU A 113 11.68 -8.39 8.27
N ALA A 114 10.83 -8.45 9.28
CA ALA A 114 10.07 -9.67 9.54
C ALA A 114 9.05 -9.87 8.43
N VAL A 115 8.87 -11.10 7.98
CA VAL A 115 7.85 -11.47 7.01
C VAL A 115 6.94 -12.48 7.69
N LYS A 116 5.63 -12.26 7.62
CA LYS A 116 4.65 -13.19 8.19
C LYS A 116 3.48 -13.42 7.24
N GLU A 117 2.91 -14.60 7.35
CA GLU A 117 1.61 -14.91 6.76
C GLU A 117 0.51 -14.64 7.78
N SER A 118 -0.51 -13.87 7.39
CA SER A 118 -1.69 -13.58 8.19
C SER A 118 -2.93 -13.68 7.32
N ALA A 119 -3.90 -14.52 7.72
CA ALA A 119 -5.12 -14.77 6.96
C ALA A 119 -4.89 -15.17 5.49
N GLY A 120 -3.79 -15.87 5.19
CA GLY A 120 -3.43 -16.28 3.82
C GLY A 120 -2.77 -15.18 2.98
N ARG A 121 -2.48 -14.01 3.57
CA ARG A 121 -1.77 -12.90 2.94
C ARG A 121 -0.38 -12.74 3.56
N TRP A 122 0.61 -12.44 2.74
CA TRP A 122 1.98 -12.22 3.15
C TRP A 122 2.24 -10.73 3.39
N LEU A 123 2.79 -10.40 4.55
CA LEU A 123 3.00 -9.03 5.01
C LEU A 123 4.42 -8.83 5.55
N ALA A 124 4.93 -7.60 5.44
CA ALA A 124 6.21 -7.17 6.00
C ALA A 124 6.01 -6.37 7.28
N GLY A 125 6.65 -6.81 8.36
CA GLY A 125 6.67 -6.14 9.65
C GLY A 125 7.87 -5.21 9.78
N PHE A 126 7.59 -3.90 9.82
CA PHE A 126 8.55 -2.87 10.20
C PHE A 126 8.48 -2.67 11.71
N SER A 127 8.96 -3.66 12.45
CA SER A 127 9.10 -3.53 13.90
C SER A 127 10.19 -2.49 14.20
N PRO A 128 9.95 -1.49 15.06
CA PRO A 128 11.03 -0.76 15.70
C PRO A 128 11.96 -1.79 16.39
N PRO A 129 13.29 -1.61 16.37
CA PRO A 129 14.16 -2.45 17.18
C PRO A 129 13.72 -2.31 18.64
N VAL A 130 13.41 -3.43 19.28
CA VAL A 130 13.15 -3.46 20.73
C VAL A 130 14.46 -3.05 21.44
N PRO A 131 14.42 -2.08 22.37
CA PRO A 131 15.58 -1.76 23.21
C PRO A 131 15.97 -2.91 24.14
#